data_AF-J9EXR0-F1
#
_entry.id   AF-J9EXR0-F1
#
_cell.length_a   1.000
_cell.length_b   1.000
_cell.length_c   1.000
_cell.angle_alpha   90.00
_cell.angle_beta   90.00
_cell.angle_gamma   90.00
#
_symmetry.space_group_name_H-M   'P 1'
#
loop_
_entity.id
_entity.type
_entity.pdbx_description
1 polymer ?
#
loop_
_entity_poly.entity_id
_entity_poly.type
_entity_poly.pdbx_seq_one_letter_code
_entity_poly.pdbx_strand_id
1 'polypeptide(L)' 'MLIDVLLTSEKVRMRDSSAVEQKLNQIISADKDKLLVVSDFDYTLSRFHDPEGKSCLTTHSIF' A
#
# COMPACT_ATOMS: atom_id res chain seq x y z
N MET A 1 -14.31 7.08 10.46
CA MET A 1 -14.32 6.39 9.14
C MET A 1 -12.93 5.83 8.88
N LEU A 2 -12.76 4.80 8.04
CA LEU A 2 -11.44 4.20 7.77
C LEU A 2 -10.43 5.26 7.28
N ILE A 3 -10.91 6.23 6.50
CA ILE A 3 -10.09 7.33 5.98
C ILE A 3 -9.47 8.18 7.10
N ASP A 4 -10.19 8.41 8.21
CA ASP A 4 -9.70 9.21 9.34
C ASP A 4 -8.48 8.55 9.99
N VAL A 5 -8.47 7.22 10.09
CA VAL A 5 -7.34 6.44 10.63
C VAL A 5 -6.13 6.51 9.71
N LEU A 6 -6.32 6.51 8.39
CA LEU A 6 -5.22 6.62 7.43
C LEU A 6 -4.58 8.00 7.47
N LEU A 7 -5.37 9.05 7.69
CA LEU A 7 -4.91 10.43 7.72
C LEU A 7 -4.18 10.81 9.01
N THR A 8 -4.19 9.98 10.07
CA THR A 8 -3.37 10.24 11.27
C THR A 8 -1.88 10.00 11.06
N SER A 9 -1.48 9.36 9.95
CA SER A 9 -0.09 9.04 9.66
C SER A 9 0.55 10.08 8.74
N GLU A 10 1.64 10.70 9.18
CA GLU A 10 2.42 11.66 8.37
C GLU A 10 3.04 11.04 7.10
N LYS A 11 3.13 9.70 7.07
CA LYS A 11 3.63 8.94 5.91
C LYS A 11 2.57 8.75 4.82
N VAL A 12 1.30 9.03 5.13
CA VAL A 12 0.20 8.88 4.19
C VAL A 12 -0.09 10.23 3.56
N ARG A 13 0.00 10.29 2.23
CA ARG A 13 -0.40 11.48 1.46
C ARG A 13 -1.39 11.07 0.38
N MET A 14 -2.49 11.80 0.30
CA MET A 14 -3.55 11.57 -0.67
C MET A 14 -3.79 12.86 -1.44
N ARG A 15 -3.85 12.76 -2.78
CA ARG A 15 -4.20 13.91 -3.63
C ARG A 15 -5.67 14.31 -3.46
N ASP A 16 -6.55 13.32 -3.37
CA ASP A 16 -7.99 13.49 -3.24
C ASP A 16 -8.51 12.42 -2.28
N SER A 17 -8.77 12.82 -1.03
CA SER A 17 -9.22 11.93 0.03
C SER A 17 -10.65 11.44 -0.19
N SER A 18 -11.52 12.25 -0.78
CA SER A 18 -12.91 11.88 -1.06
C SER A 18 -13.00 10.77 -2.10
N ALA A 19 -12.20 10.83 -3.16
CA ALA A 19 -12.13 9.77 -4.15
C ALA A 19 -11.58 8.45 -3.58
N VAL A 20 -10.61 8.52 -2.65
CA VAL A 20 -10.08 7.34 -1.95
C VAL A 20 -11.13 6.73 -1.04
N GLU A 21 -11.85 7.54 -0.28
CA GLU A 21 -12.92 7.08 0.60
C GLU A 21 -14.03 6.36 -0.16
N GLN A 22 -14.48 6.90 -1.30
CA GLN A 22 -15.48 6.23 -2.15
C GLN A 22 -15.01 4.85 -2.61
N LYS A 23 -13.75 4.72 -3.05
CA LYS A 23 -13.16 3.43 -3.46
C LYS A 23 -13.06 2.45 -2.31
N LEU A 24 -12.63 2.90 -1.12
CA LEU A 24 -12.57 2.05 0.06
C LEU A 24 -13.96 1.52 0.44
N ASN A 25 -14.99 2.38 0.40
CA ASN A 25 -16.37 1.97 0.67
C ASN A 25 -16.89 0.94 -0.35
N GLN A 26 -16.49 1.06 -1.63
CA GLN A 26 -16.81 0.05 -2.65
C GLN A 26 -16.11 -1.29 -2.36
N ILE A 27 -14.84 -1.27 -1.95
CA ILE A 27 -14.09 -2.49 -1.61
C ILE A 27 -14.69 -3.17 -0.37
N ILE A 28 -15.05 -2.40 0.66
CA ILE A 28 -15.64 -2.93 1.91
C ILE A 28 -17.03 -3.52 1.68
N SER A 29 -17.82 -2.91 0.80
CA SER A 29 -19.18 -3.38 0.50
C SER A 29 -19.23 -4.53 -0.50
N ALA A 30 -18.10 -4.85 -1.15
CA ALA A 30 -18.00 -5.99 -2.05
C ALA A 30 -17.83 -7.31 -1.29
N ASP A 31 -18.35 -8.39 -1.86
CA ASP A 31 -18.12 -9.75 -1.35
C ASP A 31 -16.63 -10.12 -1.40
N LYS A 32 -16.19 -11.01 -0.49
CA LYS A 32 -14.78 -11.38 -0.32
C LYS A 32 -14.12 -11.94 -1.59
N ASP A 33 -14.89 -12.61 -2.44
CA ASP A 33 -14.46 -13.22 -3.69
C ASP A 33 -14.25 -12.20 -4.82
N LYS A 34 -14.61 -10.93 -4.62
CA LYS A 34 -14.43 -9.83 -5.60
C LYS A 34 -13.14 -9.05 -5.42
N LEU A 35 -12.32 -9.39 -4.42
CA LEU A 35 -11.04 -8.73 -4.18
C LEU A 35 -9.87 -9.54 -4.76
N LEU A 36 -9.13 -8.93 -5.69
CA LEU A 36 -7.85 -9.42 -6.19
C LEU A 36 -6.76 -8.41 -5.84
N VAL A 37 -5.62 -8.91 -5.36
CA VAL A 37 -4.43 -8.10 -5.08
C VAL A 37 -3.36 -8.40 -6.12
N VAL A 38 -2.90 -7.36 -6.82
CA VAL A 38 -1.73 -7.41 -7.70
C VAL A 38 -0.71 -6.45 -7.12
N SER A 39 0.51 -6.93 -6.87
CA SER A 39 1.56 -6.16 -6.20
C SER A 39 2.91 -6.43 -6.85
N ASP A 40 3.75 -5.40 -6.90
CA ASP A 40 5.17 -5.55 -7.18
C ASP A 40 5.89 -6.18 -5.97
N PHE A 41 7.10 -6.71 -6.16
CA PHE A 41 7.86 -7.33 -5.09
C PHE A 41 8.90 -6.38 -4.49
N ASP A 42 9.89 -5.97 -5.29
CA ASP A 42 11.04 -5.20 -4.81
C ASP A 42 10.60 -3.83 -4.27
N TYR A 43 10.99 -3.53 -3.03
CA TYR A 43 10.72 -2.28 -2.34
C TYR A 43 9.24 -1.93 -2.14
N THR A 44 8.32 -2.84 -2.52
CA THR A 44 6.89 -2.77 -2.24
C THR A 44 6.53 -3.77 -1.13
N LEU A 45 6.80 -5.06 -1.36
CA LEU A 45 6.67 -6.12 -0.35
C LEU A 45 7.97 -6.34 0.41
N SER A 46 9.12 -6.25 -0.28
CA SER A 46 10.43 -6.22 0.36
C SER A 46 10.75 -4.81 0.89
N ARG A 47 11.60 -4.71 1.92
CA ARG A 47 11.97 -3.41 2.50
C ARG A 47 12.91 -2.66 1.57
N PHE A 48 12.78 -1.33 1.54
CA PHE A 48 13.72 -0.46 0.82
C PHE A 48 15.04 -0.27 1.59
N HIS A 49 14.97 -0.15 2.93
CA HIS A 49 16.14 -0.08 3.81
C HIS A 49 16.12 -1.17 4.89
N ASP A 50 17.31 -1.63 5.27
CA ASP A 50 17.53 -2.51 6.42
C ASP A 50 17.39 -1.73 7.76
N PRO A 51 17.40 -2.42 8.92
CA PRO A 51 17.33 -1.76 10.23
C PRO A 51 18.46 -0.75 10.49
N GLU A 52 19.61 -0.90 9.82
CA GLU A 52 20.77 -0.02 9.89
C GLU A 52 20.69 1.17 8.92
N GLY A 53 19.64 1.25 8.10
CA GLY A 53 19.38 2.32 7.14
C GLY A 53 20.06 2.16 5.78
N LYS A 54 20.67 1.01 5.48
CA LYS A 54 21.27 0.73 4.17
C LYS A 54 20.23 0.21 3.19
N SER A 55 20.40 0.52 1.91
CA SER A 55 19.49 0.03 0.87
C SER A 55 19.54 -1.49 0.75
N CYS A 56 18.37 -2.13 0.70
CA CYS A 56 18.26 -3.56 0.44
C CYS A 56 18.60 -3.89 -1.04
N LEU A 57 18.93 -5.14 -1.33
CA LEU A 57 19.16 -5.61 -2.70
C LEU A 57 17.83 -5.86 -3.41
N THR A 58 17.82 -5.74 -4.74
CA THR A 58 16.68 -6.11 -5.59
C THR A 58 16.80 -7.56 -6.06
N THR A 59 15.67 -8.16 -6.43
CA THR A 59 15.60 -9.44 -7.13
C THR A 59 15.96 -9.38 -8.62
N HIS A 60 16.19 -8.19 -9.17
CA HIS A 60 16.68 -8.01 -10.53
C HIS A 60 17.98 -8.78 -10.77
N SER A 61 18.00 -9.62 -11.81
CA SER A 61 19.15 -10.45 -12.21
C SER A 61 19.61 -11.53 -11.23
N ILE A 62 18.70 -12.08 -10.40
CA ILE A 62 18.97 -13.28 -9.58
C ILE A 62 18.99 -14.61 -10.41
N PHE A 63 19.19 -14.53 -11.73
CA PHE A 63 19.30 -15.71 -12.62
C PHE A 63 20.52 -15.61 -13.54
#